data_AF-A0A4Y7QHL6-F1
#
_entry.id   AF-A0A4Y7QHL6-F1
#
_cell.length_a   1.000
_cell.length_b   1.000
_cell.length_c   1.000
_cell.angle_alpha   90.00
_cell.angle_beta   90.00
_cell.angle_gamma   90.00
#
_symmetry.space_group_name_H-M   'P 1'
#
loop_
_entity.id
_entity.type
_entity.pdbx_description
1 polymer ?
#
loop_
_entity_poly.entity_id
_entity_poly.type
_entity_poly.pdbx_seq_one_letter_code
_entity_poly.pdbx_strand_id
1 'polypeptide(L)' 'NNEQEEDDIVRVPRRTPMACLFCRGRKLKCDGRATCSHCHRRSLVCIYEPV' A
#
# COMPACT_ATOMS: atom_id res chain seq x y z
N ASN A 1 32.07 -19.30 -10.12
CA ASN A 1 30.83 -19.21 -10.93
C ASN A 1 29.71 -18.94 -9.96
N ASN A 2 29.22 -17.71 -9.91
CA ASN A 2 28.22 -17.25 -8.95
C ASN A 2 26.88 -17.89 -9.27
N GLU A 3 26.50 -18.88 -8.47
CA GLU A 3 25.13 -19.38 -8.36
C GLU A 3 24.30 -18.25 -7.72
N GLN A 4 23.46 -17.62 -8.53
CA GLN A 4 22.50 -16.62 -8.07
C GLN A 4 21.47 -17.33 -7.18
N GLU A 5 21.56 -17.05 -5.88
CA GLU A 5 20.48 -17.27 -4.92
C GLU A 5 19.27 -16.46 -5.38
N GLU A 6 18.35 -17.11 -6.09
CA GLU A 6 16.98 -16.65 -6.26
C GLU A 6 16.28 -16.76 -4.90
N ASP A 7 16.55 -15.76 -4.05
CA ASP A 7 15.77 -15.49 -2.86
C ASP A 7 14.37 -15.10 -3.35
N ASP A 8 13.51 -16.11 -3.47
CA ASP A 8 12.07 -16.01 -3.50
C ASP A 8 11.67 -15.35 -2.18
N ILE A 9 11.89 -14.02 -2.07
CA ILE A 9 11.32 -13.19 -1.03
C ILE A 9 9.82 -13.33 -1.26
N VAL A 10 9.22 -14.28 -0.54
CA VAL A 10 7.80 -14.33 -0.27
C VAL A 10 7.46 -12.89 0.04
N ARG A 11 6.81 -12.20 -0.91
CA ARG A 11 6.37 -10.82 -0.73
C ARG A 11 5.25 -10.93 0.29
N VAL A 12 5.62 -11.11 1.56
CA VAL A 12 4.71 -11.07 2.69
C VAL A 12 3.99 -9.78 2.44
N PRO A 13 2.69 -9.81 2.05
CA PRO A 13 2.00 -8.59 1.76
C PRO A 13 2.11 -7.86 3.09
N ARG A 14 2.84 -6.74 3.11
CA ARG A 14 2.83 -5.85 4.26
C ARG A 14 1.40 -5.38 4.32
N ARG A 15 0.56 -6.18 4.98
CA ARG A 15 -0.89 -6.01 5.00
C ARG A 15 -1.04 -4.65 5.62
N THR A 16 -1.46 -3.72 4.80
CA THR A 16 -1.62 -2.35 5.19
C THR A 16 -2.68 -2.38 6.26
N PRO A 17 -2.32 -2.12 7.53
CA PRO A 17 -3.20 -2.40 8.66
C PRO A 17 -4.46 -1.55 8.58
N MET A 18 -4.43 -0.49 7.78
CA MET A 18 -5.51 0.47 7.62
C MET A 18 -5.53 1.06 6.20
N ALA A 19 -6.73 1.25 5.66
CA ALA A 19 -6.92 2.05 4.45
C ALA A 19 -6.88 3.55 4.78
N CYS A 20 -6.31 4.37 3.89
CA CYS A 20 -6.35 5.83 4.03
C CYS A 20 -7.79 6.36 4.10
N LEU A 21 -8.01 7.55 4.66
CA LEU A 21 -9.33 8.16 4.83
C LEU A 21 -10.16 8.18 3.55
N PHE A 22 -9.54 8.52 2.42
CA PHE A 22 -10.20 8.54 1.11
C PHE A 22 -10.68 7.13 0.70
N CYS A 23 -9.80 6.13 0.76
CA CYS A 23 -10.16 4.77 0.42
C CYS A 23 -11.17 4.18 1.40
N ARG A 24 -11.07 4.53 2.69
CA ARG A 24 -12.01 4.12 3.74
C ARG A 24 -13.41 4.67 3.47
N GLY A 25 -13.53 5.98 3.23
CA GLY A 25 -14.81 6.64 2.91
C GLY A 25 -15.43 6.16 1.60
N ARG A 26 -14.61 5.80 0.60
CA ARG A 26 -15.08 5.27 -0.69
C ARG A 26 -15.14 3.74 -0.76
N LYS A 27 -14.85 3.03 0.33
CA LYS A 27 -14.78 1.57 0.39
C LYS A 27 -13.89 0.94 -0.70
N LEU A 28 -12.80 1.61 -1.06
CA LEU A 28 -11.82 1.16 -2.05
C LEU A 28 -10.70 0.36 -1.37
N LYS A 29 -10.11 -0.59 -2.10
CA LYS A 29 -8.88 -1.26 -1.68
C LYS A 29 -7.73 -0.23 -1.63
N CYS A 30 -7.13 -0.07 -0.46
CA CYS A 30 -5.95 0.75 -0.27
C CYS A 30 -4.68 -0.11 -0.38
N ASP A 31 -3.67 0.36 -1.08
CA ASP A 31 -2.34 -0.24 -1.19
C ASP A 31 -1.38 0.22 -0.09
N GLY A 32 -1.81 1.13 0.80
CA GLY A 32 -1.13 1.56 2.04
C GLY A 32 0.33 1.99 1.91
N ARG A 33 0.73 2.43 0.71
CA ARG A 33 1.98 3.17 0.49
C ARG A 33 1.89 4.57 1.11
N ALA A 34 3.03 5.27 1.22
CA ALA A 34 3.08 6.66 1.70
C ALA A 34 2.01 7.55 1.04
N THR A 35 1.85 7.42 -0.29
CA THR A 35 0.66 7.86 -1.00
C THR A 35 0.08 6.65 -1.74
N CYS A 36 -1.16 6.28 -1.43
CA CYS A 36 -1.81 5.14 -2.09
C CYS A 36 -2.04 5.44 -3.58
N SER A 37 -2.09 4.40 -4.42
CA SER A 37 -2.24 4.51 -5.87
C SER A 37 -3.48 5.30 -6.29
N HIS A 38 -4.57 5.19 -5.51
CA HIS A 38 -5.82 5.91 -5.75
C HIS A 38 -5.72 7.41 -5.45
N CYS A 39 -5.00 7.78 -4.39
CA CYS A 39 -4.76 9.19 -4.05
C CYS A 39 -3.74 9.80 -5.00
N HIS A 40 -2.67 9.07 -5.34
CA HIS A 40 -1.64 9.51 -6.27
C HIS A 40 -2.21 9.84 -7.66
N ARG A 41 -3.01 8.93 -8.24
CA ARG A 41 -3.64 9.16 -9.56
C ARG A 41 -4.59 10.36 -9.58
N ARG A 42 -5.16 10.73 -8.43
CA ARG A 42 -6.10 11.85 -8.30
C ARG A 42 -5.43 13.11 -7.76
N SER A 43 -4.13 13.07 -7.50
CA SER A 43 -3.38 14.12 -6.81
C SER A 43 -4.07 14.62 -5.53
N LEU A 44 -4.65 13.68 -4.76
CA LEU A 44 -5.30 13.96 -3.48
C LEU A 44 -4.37 13.64 -2.32
N VAL A 45 -4.56 14.34 -1.20
CA VAL A 45 -3.83 14.07 0.04
C VAL A 45 -4.21 12.68 0.56
N CYS A 46 -3.19 11.85 0.84
CA CYS A 46 -3.36 10.50 1.36
C CYS A 46 -3.10 10.49 2.87
N ILE A 47 -4.18 10.57 3.66
CA ILE A 47 -4.10 10.63 5.12
C ILE A 47 -4.50 9.27 5.71
N TYR A 48 -3.72 8.78 6.67
CA TYR A 48 -4.03 7.60 7.47
C TYR A 48 -4.20 8.06 8.92
N GLU A 49 -5.41 7.92 9.49
CA GLU A 49 -5.69 8.27 10.88
C GLU A 49 -6.22 7.04 11.64
N PRO A 50 -5.67 6.73 12.83
CA PRO A 50 -6.24 5.73 13.72
C PRO A 50 -7.64 6.12 14.17
N VAL A 51 -8.48 5.12 14.41
CA VAL A 51 -9.80 5.28 15.03
C VAL A 51 -9.68 5.09 16.53
#